data_AF-A0A5C9BQ15-F1
#
_entry.id   AF-A0A5C9BQ15-F1
#
_cell.length_a   1.000
_cell.length_b   1.000
_cell.length_c   1.000
_cell.angle_alpha   90.00
_cell.angle_beta   90.00
_cell.angle_gamma   90.00
#
_symmetry.space_group_name_H-M   'P 1'
#
loop_
_entity.id
_entity.type
_entity.pdbx_description
1 polymer ?
#
loop_
_entity_poly.entity_id
_entity_poly.type
_entity_poly.pdbx_seq_one_letter_code
_entity_poly.pdbx_strand_id
1 'polypeptide(L)'
;MLEVMTSQKSVSRWRGEDLGQPIPEERHAVSVCLPRWRDNIGYEEADPTVTEAMKCGYPRFFFHPDTSRLFAEIERQVAGPDRCAIAFPSQRVAWRCAEFIHRETGIAAEIVGPFGKQVHAVLIPVAARETAKAYWQHAGEIVPSRQAAALLDGRAAEVPDGSTAKQLLRERVAQLQGCSAKDVYLFPSGMAAIFTAYRLFQRLRPESRSIQFGFPYVDNLKVQQRLARVRPVERACSFFPRGTNSDIDEVARLAASESLLGLFVELPGNPLLGSPNVARLSELSLRNDFPMLIDDTLAACVNLDTLPVTDVVATSLTKY
;
A
#
# COMPACT_ATOMS: atom_id res chain seq x y z
N MET A 1 -24.58 21.42 11.98
CA MET A 1 -24.30 20.64 13.20
C MET A 1 -23.85 19.27 12.71
N LEU A 2 -22.54 19.04 12.61
CA LEU A 2 -22.02 17.72 12.24
C LEU A 2 -22.25 16.82 13.44
N GLU A 3 -23.17 15.86 13.34
CA GLU A 3 -23.17 14.70 14.23
C GLU A 3 -21.81 14.05 14.06
N VAL A 4 -20.93 14.28 15.03
CA VAL A 4 -19.74 13.47 15.22
C VAL A 4 -20.29 12.06 15.39
N MET A 5 -20.02 11.17 14.44
CA MET A 5 -20.23 9.74 14.62
C MET A 5 -19.42 9.36 15.85
N THR A 6 -20.06 9.35 17.03
CA THR A 6 -19.45 8.85 18.24
C THR A 6 -19.21 7.38 17.97
N SER A 7 -17.94 6.98 17.82
CA SER A 7 -17.58 5.58 17.79
C SER A 7 -18.30 4.90 18.95
N GLN A 8 -18.96 3.78 18.66
CA GLN A 8 -19.45 2.86 19.69
C GLN A 8 -18.41 2.78 20.81
N LYS A 9 -18.84 2.88 22.08
CA LYS A 9 -18.03 2.88 23.30
C LYS A 9 -16.64 2.28 23.04
N SER A 10 -15.60 3.12 23.01
CA SER A 10 -14.23 2.64 22.74
C SER A 10 -13.87 1.58 23.78
N VAL A 11 -13.88 0.30 23.38
CA VAL A 11 -13.43 -0.78 24.24
C VAL A 11 -11.90 -0.71 24.24
N SER A 12 -11.33 -0.24 25.34
CA SER A 12 -9.88 -0.20 25.50
C SER A 12 -9.35 -1.63 25.61
N ARG A 13 -8.46 -2.02 24.69
CA ARG A 13 -7.80 -3.34 24.64
C ARG A 13 -6.36 -3.18 25.08
N TRP A 14 -6.04 -3.66 26.28
CA TRP A 14 -4.74 -3.46 26.92
C TRP A 14 -4.36 -4.59 27.89
N ARG A 15 -5.28 -5.53 28.15
CA ARG A 15 -5.03 -6.66 29.04
C ARG A 15 -4.48 -7.82 28.25
N GLY A 16 -3.79 -8.74 28.94
CA GLY A 16 -3.24 -9.93 28.30
C GLY A 16 -4.25 -10.83 27.59
N GLU A 17 -5.49 -10.87 28.09
CA GLU A 17 -6.60 -11.60 27.47
C GLU A 17 -7.09 -10.98 26.14
N ASP A 18 -6.73 -9.72 25.90
CA ASP A 18 -7.06 -9.00 24.66
C ASP A 18 -6.09 -9.31 23.51
N LEU A 19 -5.03 -10.10 23.74
CA LEU A 19 -4.05 -10.43 22.71
C LEU A 19 -4.72 -10.97 21.45
N GLY A 20 -4.34 -10.41 20.29
CA GLY A 20 -4.82 -10.86 19.00
C GLY A 20 -6.23 -10.37 18.62
N GLN A 21 -6.89 -9.61 19.49
CA GLN A 21 -8.24 -9.10 19.24
C GLN A 21 -8.19 -7.81 18.37
N PRO A 22 -9.16 -7.58 17.45
CA PRO A 22 -9.19 -6.42 16.54
C PRO A 22 -9.27 -5.03 17.21
N ILE A 23 -8.65 -4.00 16.63
CA ILE A 23 -8.82 -2.61 17.09
C ILE A 23 -9.19 -1.73 15.88
N PRO A 24 -10.35 -1.04 15.89
CA PRO A 24 -11.46 -1.15 16.87
C PRO A 24 -12.11 -2.55 16.86
N GLU A 25 -13.03 -2.82 17.78
CA GLU A 25 -13.79 -4.09 17.81
C GLU A 25 -14.82 -4.17 16.67
N GLU A 26 -14.32 -4.24 15.45
CA GLU A 26 -15.12 -4.29 14.24
C GLU A 26 -14.66 -5.43 13.33
N ARG A 27 -15.60 -6.03 12.60
CA ARG A 27 -15.32 -7.13 11.65
C ARG A 27 -14.21 -6.79 10.66
N HIS A 28 -14.12 -5.52 10.25
CA HIS A 28 -13.20 -5.03 9.22
C HIS A 28 -12.05 -4.18 9.79
N ALA A 29 -11.74 -4.36 11.07
CA ALA A 29 -10.59 -3.73 11.70
C ALA A 29 -9.28 -4.10 10.99
N VAL A 30 -8.35 -3.16 11.02
CA VAL A 30 -7.05 -3.23 10.33
C VAL A 30 -5.88 -3.17 11.31
N SER A 31 -6.17 -3.25 12.60
CA SER A 31 -5.19 -3.29 13.68
C SER A 31 -5.57 -4.39 14.68
N VAL A 32 -4.61 -4.81 15.48
CA VAL A 32 -4.72 -5.92 16.43
C VAL A 32 -4.08 -5.53 17.75
N CYS A 33 -4.62 -6.01 18.87
CA CYS A 33 -4.07 -5.76 20.19
C CYS A 33 -2.84 -6.63 20.45
N LEU A 34 -1.70 -5.98 20.71
CA LEU A 34 -0.47 -6.59 21.25
C LEU A 34 -0.16 -5.90 22.61
N PRO A 35 -0.85 -6.30 23.68
CA PRO A 35 -0.97 -5.50 24.91
C PRO A 35 0.31 -5.43 25.75
N ARG A 36 1.22 -6.41 25.62
CA ARG A 36 2.48 -6.45 26.38
C ARG A 36 3.68 -6.37 25.45
N TRP A 37 4.81 -5.87 25.99
CA TRP A 37 6.07 -5.82 25.24
C TRP A 37 6.49 -7.19 24.70
N ARG A 38 6.35 -8.24 25.52
CA ARG A 38 6.63 -9.62 25.08
C ARG A 38 5.77 -10.09 23.90
N ASP A 39 4.55 -9.58 23.78
CA ASP A 39 3.65 -9.94 22.69
C ASP A 39 4.13 -9.27 21.37
N ASN A 40 4.73 -8.08 21.46
CA ASN A 40 5.38 -7.42 20.31
C ASN A 40 6.65 -8.18 19.89
N ILE A 41 7.49 -8.60 20.85
CA ILE A 41 8.65 -9.45 20.56
C ILE A 41 8.19 -10.75 19.89
N GLY A 42 7.21 -11.45 20.48
CA GLY A 42 6.71 -12.71 19.94
C GLY A 42 6.07 -12.56 18.56
N TYR A 43 5.45 -11.42 18.25
CA TYR A 43 4.98 -11.13 16.90
C TYR A 43 6.14 -11.02 15.90
N GLU A 44 7.20 -10.28 16.23
CA GLU A 44 8.37 -10.11 15.36
C GLU A 44 9.19 -11.41 15.21
N GLU A 45 9.24 -12.26 16.25
CA GLU A 45 9.91 -13.56 16.23
C GLU A 45 9.04 -14.71 15.69
N ALA A 46 7.80 -14.41 15.29
CA ALA A 46 6.81 -15.38 14.83
C ALA A 46 6.50 -16.51 15.84
N ASP A 47 6.46 -16.18 17.14
CA ASP A 47 6.03 -17.08 18.21
C ASP A 47 4.60 -17.59 17.93
N PRO A 48 4.36 -18.92 17.85
CA PRO A 48 3.04 -19.49 17.65
C PRO A 48 2.00 -19.02 18.68
N THR A 49 2.40 -18.83 19.94
CA THR A 49 1.50 -18.38 21.01
C THR A 49 0.92 -16.99 20.77
N VAL A 50 1.64 -16.15 20.02
CA VAL A 50 1.18 -14.82 19.60
C VAL A 50 0.47 -14.89 18.25
N THR A 51 1.09 -15.51 17.25
CA THR A 51 0.58 -15.51 15.87
C THR A 51 -0.73 -16.30 15.73
N GLU A 52 -0.91 -17.40 16.46
CA GLU A 52 -2.15 -18.17 16.48
C GLU A 52 -3.29 -17.47 17.24
N ALA A 53 -2.95 -16.58 18.18
CA ALA A 53 -3.94 -15.77 18.90
C ALA A 53 -4.53 -14.64 18.04
N MET A 54 -3.84 -14.23 16.96
CA MET A 54 -4.26 -13.13 16.09
C MET A 54 -5.52 -13.47 15.29
N LYS A 55 -6.60 -12.74 15.56
CA LYS A 55 -7.85 -12.83 14.79
C LYS A 55 -7.84 -11.96 13.53
N CYS A 56 -6.99 -10.95 13.51
CA CYS A 56 -6.75 -10.06 12.39
C CYS A 56 -5.33 -9.48 12.52
N GLY A 57 -4.94 -8.63 11.58
CA GLY A 57 -3.67 -7.92 11.66
C GLY A 57 -3.62 -6.76 10.68
N TYR A 58 -2.47 -6.11 10.64
CA TYR A 58 -2.26 -5.00 9.74
C TYR A 58 -2.32 -5.47 8.26
N PRO A 59 -3.15 -4.83 7.41
CA PRO A 59 -3.23 -5.17 5.98
C PRO A 59 -1.85 -5.05 5.35
N ARG A 60 -1.38 -6.16 4.74
CA ARG A 60 -0.08 -6.45 4.09
C ARG A 60 0.74 -7.53 4.78
N PHE A 61 0.57 -7.71 6.09
CA PHE A 61 1.22 -8.79 6.83
C PHE A 61 0.24 -9.93 7.11
N PHE A 62 -1.04 -9.58 7.28
CA PHE A 62 -2.11 -10.50 7.58
C PHE A 62 -3.22 -10.39 6.54
N PHE A 63 -3.56 -11.50 5.86
CA PHE A 63 -4.74 -11.53 5.01
C PHE A 63 -5.98 -11.49 5.91
N HIS A 64 -6.86 -10.52 5.68
CA HIS A 64 -8.10 -10.42 6.45
C HIS A 64 -8.91 -11.73 6.36
N PRO A 65 -9.54 -12.21 7.46
CA PRO A 65 -10.26 -13.49 7.47
C PRO A 65 -11.26 -13.67 6.33
N ASP A 66 -12.13 -12.69 6.07
CA ASP A 66 -13.06 -12.75 4.93
C ASP A 66 -12.37 -12.80 3.56
N THR A 67 -11.22 -12.14 3.40
CA THR A 67 -10.42 -12.20 2.18
C THR A 67 -9.84 -13.61 1.99
N SER A 68 -9.29 -14.22 3.05
CA SER A 68 -8.80 -15.60 3.04
C SER A 68 -9.91 -16.61 2.78
N ARG A 69 -11.09 -16.43 3.38
CA ARG A 69 -12.28 -17.26 3.13
C ARG A 69 -12.73 -17.19 1.67
N LEU A 70 -12.69 -16.00 1.06
CA LEU A 70 -12.99 -15.85 -0.35
C LEU A 70 -11.97 -16.59 -1.23
N PHE A 71 -10.68 -16.58 -0.87
CA PHE A 71 -9.67 -17.34 -1.61
C PHE A 71 -9.97 -18.83 -1.55
N ALA A 72 -10.24 -19.37 -0.36
CA ALA A 72 -10.59 -20.77 -0.19
C ALA A 72 -11.88 -21.17 -0.93
N GLU A 73 -12.89 -20.30 -0.95
CA GLU A 73 -14.13 -20.57 -1.69
C GLU A 73 -13.91 -20.58 -3.20
N ILE A 74 -13.08 -19.68 -3.72
CA ILE A 74 -12.68 -19.69 -5.13
C ILE A 74 -11.84 -20.94 -5.44
N GLU A 75 -10.88 -21.30 -4.58
CA GLU A 75 -10.08 -22.52 -4.73
C GLU A 75 -10.97 -23.75 -4.81
N ARG A 76 -11.98 -23.86 -3.95
CA ARG A 76 -12.97 -24.95 -3.97
C ARG A 76 -13.75 -25.04 -5.28
N GLN A 77 -14.05 -23.89 -5.91
CA GLN A 77 -14.83 -23.84 -7.14
C GLN A 77 -14.00 -24.15 -8.39
N VAL A 78 -12.74 -23.69 -8.44
CA VAL A 78 -11.97 -23.66 -9.70
C VAL A 78 -10.50 -24.10 -9.60
N ALA A 79 -9.95 -24.34 -8.41
CA ALA A 79 -8.56 -24.78 -8.24
C ALA A 79 -8.44 -26.32 -8.11
N GLY A 80 -7.42 -26.89 -8.75
CA GLY A 80 -6.97 -28.26 -8.48
C GLY A 80 -6.09 -28.34 -7.22
N PRO A 81 -5.71 -29.55 -6.77
CA PRO A 81 -5.03 -29.78 -5.49
C PRO A 81 -3.69 -29.04 -5.33
N ASP A 82 -2.98 -28.74 -6.41
CA ASP A 82 -1.66 -28.08 -6.40
C ASP A 82 -1.72 -26.59 -6.74
N ARG A 83 -2.92 -26.00 -6.75
CA ARG A 83 -3.13 -24.59 -7.11
C ARG A 83 -3.77 -23.83 -5.96
N CYS A 84 -3.45 -22.54 -5.89
CA CYS A 84 -4.09 -21.60 -4.98
C CYS A 84 -4.59 -20.37 -5.73
N ALA A 85 -5.51 -19.63 -5.10
CA ALA A 85 -6.14 -18.44 -5.66
C ALA A 85 -5.81 -17.21 -4.80
N ILE A 86 -5.49 -16.09 -5.46
CA ILE A 86 -5.53 -14.77 -4.83
C ILE A 86 -6.51 -13.89 -5.61
N ALA A 87 -7.51 -13.36 -4.91
CA ALA A 87 -8.56 -12.56 -5.52
C ALA A 87 -8.30 -11.04 -5.45
N PHE A 88 -8.69 -10.36 -6.53
CA PHE A 88 -8.44 -8.96 -6.79
C PHE A 88 -9.73 -8.25 -7.21
N PRO A 89 -9.87 -6.94 -6.95
CA PRO A 89 -11.13 -6.22 -7.15
C PRO A 89 -11.48 -5.97 -8.63
N SER A 90 -10.55 -6.24 -9.56
CA SER A 90 -10.79 -6.13 -11.01
C SER A 90 -9.81 -7.00 -11.80
N GLN A 91 -10.17 -7.33 -13.04
CA GLN A 91 -9.33 -8.08 -13.97
C GLN A 91 -7.97 -7.37 -14.19
N ARG A 92 -7.97 -6.04 -14.27
CA ARG A 92 -6.76 -5.23 -14.50
C ARG A 92 -5.76 -5.31 -13.34
N VAL A 93 -6.24 -5.51 -12.12
CA VAL A 93 -5.39 -5.72 -10.94
C VAL A 93 -4.86 -7.16 -10.94
N ALA A 94 -5.72 -8.15 -11.22
CA ALA A 94 -5.31 -9.55 -11.36
C ALA A 94 -4.19 -9.72 -12.41
N TRP A 95 -4.31 -9.03 -13.55
CA TRP A 95 -3.27 -9.01 -14.59
C TRP A 95 -1.92 -8.51 -14.11
N ARG A 96 -1.88 -7.47 -13.27
CA ARG A 96 -0.61 -6.96 -12.73
C ARG A 96 0.05 -7.95 -11.79
N CYS A 97 -0.74 -8.64 -10.96
CA CYS A 97 -0.23 -9.69 -10.10
C CYS A 97 0.31 -10.86 -10.95
N ALA A 98 -0.43 -11.28 -11.99
CA ALA A 98 0.03 -12.32 -12.92
C ALA A 98 1.33 -11.93 -13.64
N GLU A 99 1.43 -10.70 -14.16
CA GLU A 99 2.65 -10.14 -14.77
C GLU A 99 3.82 -10.16 -13.78
N PHE A 100 3.58 -9.74 -12.53
CA PHE A 100 4.59 -9.78 -11.46
C PHE A 100 5.09 -11.21 -11.20
N ILE A 101 4.18 -12.17 -11.01
CA ILE A 101 4.54 -13.57 -10.75
C ILE A 101 5.36 -14.14 -11.90
N HIS A 102 4.90 -13.96 -13.13
CA HIS A 102 5.62 -14.45 -14.30
C HIS A 102 7.02 -13.85 -14.41
N ARG A 103 7.16 -12.55 -14.14
CA ARG A 103 8.46 -11.87 -14.21
C ARG A 103 9.43 -12.31 -13.10
N GLU A 104 8.95 -12.60 -11.90
CA GLU A 104 9.81 -13.01 -10.77
C GLU A 104 10.16 -14.50 -10.80
N THR A 105 9.33 -15.34 -11.42
CA THR A 105 9.42 -16.82 -11.28
C THR A 105 9.41 -17.59 -12.61
N GLY A 106 9.08 -16.93 -13.72
CA GLY A 106 8.79 -17.58 -15.00
C GLY A 106 7.41 -18.28 -15.06
N ILE A 107 6.71 -18.42 -13.93
CA ILE A 107 5.44 -19.17 -13.85
C ILE A 107 4.30 -18.36 -14.47
N ALA A 108 3.61 -18.94 -15.45
CA ALA A 108 2.38 -18.36 -15.99
C ALA A 108 1.23 -18.53 -14.99
N ALA A 109 0.48 -17.45 -14.79
CA ALA A 109 -0.69 -17.44 -13.93
C ALA A 109 -1.97 -17.38 -14.78
N GLU A 110 -3.02 -18.07 -14.34
CA GLU A 110 -4.33 -18.03 -14.99
C GLU A 110 -5.23 -17.03 -14.27
N ILE A 111 -6.00 -16.24 -15.02
CA ILE A 111 -6.96 -15.30 -14.45
C ILE A 111 -8.36 -15.83 -14.69
N VAL A 112 -9.11 -16.03 -13.61
CA VAL A 112 -10.47 -16.60 -13.63
C VAL A 112 -11.48 -15.64 -13.01
N GLY A 113 -12.75 -15.80 -13.39
CA GLY A 113 -13.87 -14.94 -12.99
C GLY A 113 -14.59 -14.32 -14.20
N PRO A 114 -15.43 -13.30 -13.98
CA PRO A 114 -15.64 -12.61 -12.71
C PRO A 114 -16.41 -13.48 -11.69
N PHE A 115 -16.04 -13.34 -10.42
CA PHE A 115 -16.87 -13.74 -9.28
C PHE A 115 -17.72 -12.55 -8.84
N GLY A 116 -19.03 -12.75 -8.72
CA GLY A 116 -19.97 -11.65 -8.65
C GLY A 116 -19.88 -10.77 -9.90
N LYS A 117 -19.69 -9.46 -9.75
CA LYS A 117 -19.63 -8.53 -10.89
C LYS A 117 -18.22 -8.12 -11.32
N GLN A 118 -17.24 -8.14 -10.41
CA GLN A 118 -15.95 -7.45 -10.64
C GLN A 118 -14.72 -8.23 -10.14
N VAL A 119 -14.89 -9.13 -9.17
CA VAL A 119 -13.75 -9.80 -8.54
C VAL A 119 -13.17 -10.83 -9.50
N HIS A 120 -11.85 -10.83 -9.67
CA HIS A 120 -11.13 -11.82 -10.46
C HIS A 120 -10.08 -12.48 -9.59
N ALA A 121 -9.79 -13.76 -9.82
CA ALA A 121 -8.74 -14.46 -9.11
C ALA A 121 -7.58 -14.82 -10.02
N VAL A 122 -6.38 -14.79 -9.46
CA VAL A 122 -5.16 -15.29 -10.07
C VAL A 122 -4.93 -16.70 -9.53
N LEU A 123 -5.07 -17.71 -10.38
CA LEU A 123 -4.80 -19.11 -10.07
C LEU A 123 -3.37 -19.47 -10.44
N ILE A 124 -2.63 -19.95 -9.45
CA ILE A 124 -1.20 -20.24 -9.56
C ILE A 124 -0.84 -21.53 -8.83
N PRO A 125 0.28 -22.20 -9.19
CA PRO A 125 0.84 -23.26 -8.36
C PRO A 125 1.09 -22.77 -6.93
N VAL A 126 0.90 -23.64 -5.93
CA VAL A 126 1.16 -23.30 -4.52
C VAL A 126 2.58 -22.76 -4.31
N ALA A 127 3.57 -23.25 -5.08
CA ALA A 127 4.95 -22.77 -5.05
C ALA A 127 5.11 -21.26 -5.36
N ALA A 128 4.17 -20.65 -6.09
CA ALA A 128 4.19 -19.22 -6.42
C ALA A 128 3.42 -18.34 -5.41
N ARG A 129 2.80 -18.93 -4.38
CA ARG A 129 1.92 -18.23 -3.42
C ARG A 129 2.65 -17.09 -2.70
N GLU A 130 3.87 -17.31 -2.24
CA GLU A 130 4.66 -16.27 -1.54
C GLU A 130 5.05 -15.12 -2.48
N THR A 131 5.25 -15.38 -3.77
CA THR A 131 5.48 -14.33 -4.77
C THR A 131 4.22 -13.49 -4.96
N ALA A 132 3.05 -14.13 -5.07
CA ALA A 132 1.78 -13.43 -5.19
C ALA A 132 1.43 -12.62 -3.93
N LYS A 133 1.77 -13.15 -2.73
CA LYS A 133 1.68 -12.43 -1.46
C LYS A 133 2.60 -11.21 -1.44
N ALA A 134 3.84 -11.33 -1.93
CA ALA A 134 4.76 -10.21 -2.04
C ALA A 134 4.23 -9.11 -2.97
N TYR A 135 3.55 -9.46 -4.07
CA TYR A 135 2.85 -8.46 -4.90
C TYR A 135 1.84 -7.66 -4.07
N TRP A 136 0.95 -8.35 -3.35
CA TRP A 136 -0.04 -7.68 -2.50
C TRP A 136 0.61 -6.79 -1.44
N GLN A 137 1.63 -7.30 -0.74
CA GLN A 137 2.34 -6.57 0.31
C GLN A 137 2.88 -5.23 -0.22
N HIS A 138 3.57 -5.25 -1.37
CA HIS A 138 4.23 -4.05 -1.91
C HIS A 138 3.28 -3.16 -2.72
N ALA A 139 2.42 -3.74 -3.55
CA ALA A 139 1.48 -2.98 -4.38
C ALA A 139 0.30 -2.44 -3.57
N GLY A 140 -0.02 -3.04 -2.42
CA GLY A 140 -1.19 -2.69 -1.63
C GLY A 140 -2.53 -3.04 -2.29
N GLU A 141 -2.51 -3.83 -3.36
CA GLU A 141 -3.69 -4.19 -4.15
C GLU A 141 -4.14 -5.62 -3.84
N ILE A 142 -5.38 -5.76 -3.35
CA ILE A 142 -6.08 -7.03 -3.12
C ILE A 142 -7.57 -6.76 -3.04
N VAL A 143 -8.41 -7.80 -3.11
CA VAL A 143 -9.84 -7.64 -2.82
C VAL A 143 -10.04 -7.12 -1.38
N PRO A 144 -10.74 -5.98 -1.18
CA PRO A 144 -11.05 -5.47 0.14
C PRO A 144 -11.92 -6.43 0.94
N SER A 145 -11.73 -6.52 2.26
CA SER A 145 -12.47 -7.43 3.13
C SER A 145 -13.98 -7.23 3.09
N ARG A 146 -14.46 -5.99 2.99
CA ARG A 146 -15.89 -5.66 2.81
C ARG A 146 -16.45 -6.22 1.49
N GLN A 147 -15.67 -6.13 0.41
CA GLN A 147 -16.07 -6.67 -0.90
C GLN A 147 -16.06 -8.21 -0.86
N ALA A 148 -15.08 -8.81 -0.18
CA ALA A 148 -15.02 -10.25 0.02
C ALA A 148 -16.20 -10.77 0.85
N ALA A 149 -16.51 -10.12 1.96
CA ALA A 149 -17.67 -10.43 2.80
C ALA A 149 -18.99 -10.32 2.03
N ALA A 150 -19.19 -9.22 1.28
CA ALA A 150 -20.40 -9.06 0.47
C ALA A 150 -20.56 -10.18 -0.57
N LEU A 151 -19.47 -10.64 -1.18
CA LEU A 151 -19.50 -11.75 -2.14
C LEU A 151 -19.82 -13.09 -1.47
N LEU A 152 -19.16 -13.39 -0.34
CA LEU A 152 -19.41 -14.60 0.45
C LEU A 152 -20.84 -14.66 1.01
N ASP A 153 -21.41 -13.52 1.38
CA ASP A 153 -22.76 -13.40 1.93
C ASP A 153 -23.85 -13.39 0.82
N GLY A 154 -23.49 -13.56 -0.46
CA GLY A 154 -24.42 -13.51 -1.59
C GLY A 154 -24.95 -12.10 -1.93
N ARG A 155 -24.37 -11.06 -1.31
CA ARG A 155 -24.75 -9.64 -1.45
C ARG A 155 -23.87 -8.89 -2.47
N ALA A 156 -23.21 -9.61 -3.39
CA ALA A 156 -22.36 -9.01 -4.42
C ALA A 156 -23.11 -8.04 -5.35
N ALA A 157 -24.44 -8.16 -5.44
CA ALA A 157 -25.28 -7.25 -6.20
C ALA A 157 -25.56 -5.92 -5.46
N GLU A 158 -25.41 -5.90 -4.14
CA GLU A 158 -25.76 -4.78 -3.24
C GLU A 158 -24.59 -3.80 -3.04
N VAL A 159 -23.67 -3.66 -4.00
CA VAL A 159 -22.56 -2.69 -3.87
C VAL A 159 -23.17 -1.30 -3.69
N PRO A 160 -23.10 -0.69 -2.48
CA PRO A 160 -23.71 0.60 -2.27
C PRO A 160 -22.97 1.63 -3.13
N ASP A 161 -23.70 2.59 -3.68
CA ASP A 161 -23.05 3.69 -4.37
C ASP A 161 -22.25 4.53 -3.37
N GLY A 162 -20.94 4.34 -3.35
CA GLY A 162 -20.02 5.09 -2.52
C GLY A 162 -19.63 6.45 -3.11
N SER A 163 -20.24 6.90 -4.21
CA SER A 163 -19.90 8.14 -4.90
C SER A 163 -19.97 9.35 -3.96
N THR A 164 -21.06 9.52 -3.23
CA THR A 164 -21.26 10.62 -2.27
C THR A 164 -20.20 10.60 -1.16
N ALA A 165 -19.96 9.43 -0.55
CA ALA A 165 -18.95 9.31 0.51
C ALA A 165 -17.53 9.62 0.00
N LYS A 166 -17.19 9.12 -1.21
CA LYS A 166 -15.91 9.43 -1.86
C LYS A 166 -15.78 10.92 -2.16
N GLN A 167 -16.84 11.56 -2.65
CA GLN A 167 -16.83 12.99 -2.93
C GLN A 167 -16.60 13.81 -1.66
N LEU A 168 -17.31 13.49 -0.57
CA LEU A 168 -17.11 14.15 0.73
C LEU A 168 -15.69 13.97 1.27
N LEU A 169 -15.10 12.78 1.13
CA LEU A 169 -13.71 12.53 1.53
C LEU A 169 -12.73 13.35 0.70
N ARG A 170 -12.93 13.43 -0.62
CA ARG A 170 -12.08 14.23 -1.51
C ARG A 170 -12.16 15.71 -1.17
N GLU A 171 -13.36 16.25 -0.93
CA GLU A 171 -13.57 17.63 -0.54
C GLU A 171 -12.89 17.95 0.80
N ARG A 172 -13.00 17.05 1.78
CA ARG A 172 -12.36 17.23 3.08
C ARG A 172 -10.83 17.24 2.98
N VAL A 173 -10.24 16.26 2.29
CA VAL A 173 -8.79 16.21 2.08
C VAL A 173 -8.32 17.44 1.30
N ALA A 174 -9.05 17.83 0.26
CA ALA A 174 -8.73 19.00 -0.54
C ALA A 174 -8.75 20.30 0.27
N GLN A 175 -9.74 20.46 1.16
CA GLN A 175 -9.81 21.60 2.07
C GLN A 175 -8.61 21.64 3.02
N LEU A 176 -8.19 20.48 3.57
CA LEU A 176 -7.06 20.40 4.51
C LEU A 176 -5.72 20.66 3.82
N GLN A 177 -5.56 20.22 2.57
CA GLN A 177 -4.34 20.37 1.77
C GLN A 177 -4.34 21.62 0.87
N GLY A 178 -5.37 22.48 0.95
CA GLY A 178 -5.46 23.69 0.14
C GLY A 178 -5.51 23.47 -1.38
N CYS A 179 -6.03 22.34 -1.86
CA CYS A 179 -6.05 21.97 -3.29
C CYS A 179 -7.47 21.73 -3.84
N SER A 180 -7.60 21.38 -5.13
CA SER A 180 -8.91 21.01 -5.70
C SER A 180 -9.30 19.58 -5.33
N ALA A 181 -10.57 19.35 -5.01
CA ALA A 181 -11.10 17.99 -4.84
C ALA A 181 -10.93 17.12 -6.11
N LYS A 182 -10.81 17.75 -7.29
CA LYS A 182 -10.53 17.07 -8.56
C LYS A 182 -9.14 16.42 -8.60
N ASP A 183 -8.20 16.97 -7.84
CA ASP A 183 -6.79 16.53 -7.75
C ASP A 183 -6.57 15.53 -6.60
N VAL A 184 -7.62 15.24 -5.81
CA VAL A 184 -7.58 14.21 -4.77
C VAL A 184 -8.10 12.88 -5.31
N TYR A 185 -7.27 11.83 -5.19
CA TYR A 185 -7.59 10.47 -5.62
C TYR A 185 -7.59 9.51 -4.42
N LEU A 186 -8.64 8.69 -4.31
CA LEU A 186 -8.78 7.72 -3.21
C LEU A 186 -8.39 6.31 -3.68
N PHE A 187 -7.58 5.64 -2.87
CA PHE A 187 -7.07 4.30 -3.12
C PHE A 187 -7.45 3.34 -1.98
N PRO A 188 -7.49 2.02 -2.22
CA PRO A 188 -7.83 1.05 -1.18
C PRO A 188 -6.78 0.93 -0.06
N SER A 189 -5.57 1.43 -0.27
CA SER A 189 -4.49 1.51 0.72
C SER A 189 -3.49 2.60 0.36
N GLY A 190 -2.67 3.02 1.33
CA GLY A 190 -1.55 3.95 1.08
C GLY A 190 -0.54 3.39 0.08
N MET A 191 -0.22 2.09 0.17
CA MET A 191 0.66 1.43 -0.80
C MET A 191 0.07 1.40 -2.21
N ALA A 192 -1.26 1.23 -2.36
CA ALA A 192 -1.90 1.32 -3.67
C ALA A 192 -1.84 2.75 -4.26
N ALA A 193 -1.87 3.79 -3.42
CA ALA A 193 -1.65 5.17 -3.85
C ALA A 193 -0.21 5.37 -4.35
N ILE A 194 0.78 4.99 -3.53
CA ILE A 194 2.21 5.08 -3.87
C ILE A 194 2.53 4.27 -5.13
N PHE A 195 2.06 3.03 -5.22
CA PHE A 195 2.28 2.18 -6.39
C PHE A 195 1.59 2.75 -7.64
N THR A 196 0.44 3.39 -7.50
CA THR A 196 -0.21 4.07 -8.63
C THR A 196 0.63 5.26 -9.10
N ALA A 197 1.14 6.09 -8.20
CA ALA A 197 2.03 7.20 -8.54
C ALA A 197 3.33 6.71 -9.18
N TYR A 198 3.95 5.67 -8.62
CA TYR A 198 5.14 5.04 -9.19
C TYR A 198 4.89 4.56 -10.64
N ARG A 199 3.75 3.92 -10.90
CA ARG A 199 3.36 3.51 -12.25
C ARG A 199 3.06 4.67 -13.19
N LEU A 200 2.56 5.79 -12.66
CA LEU A 200 2.40 7.02 -13.44
C LEU A 200 3.76 7.55 -13.86
N PHE A 201 4.73 7.62 -12.95
CA PHE A 201 6.10 8.04 -13.26
C PHE A 201 6.77 7.09 -14.27
N GLN A 202 6.55 5.78 -14.15
CA GLN A 202 6.99 4.79 -15.15
C GLN A 202 6.38 5.01 -16.53
N ARG A 203 5.15 5.54 -16.64
CA ARG A 203 4.57 5.86 -17.95
C ARG A 203 5.23 7.08 -18.58
N LEU A 204 5.69 8.03 -17.77
CA LEU A 204 6.39 9.21 -18.24
C LEU A 204 7.84 8.86 -18.64
N ARG A 205 8.51 8.01 -17.86
CA ARG A 205 9.95 7.68 -18.02
C ARG A 205 10.21 6.18 -17.80
N PRO A 206 9.80 5.29 -18.73
CA PRO A 206 9.76 3.83 -18.50
C PRO A 206 11.11 3.16 -18.26
N GLU A 207 12.19 3.73 -18.78
CA GLU A 207 13.55 3.16 -18.71
C GLU A 207 14.42 3.80 -17.63
N SER A 208 13.90 4.83 -16.95
CA SER A 208 14.65 5.57 -15.94
C SER A 208 14.57 4.91 -14.57
N ARG A 209 15.64 5.06 -13.78
CA ARG A 209 15.67 4.62 -12.39
C ARG A 209 14.96 5.61 -11.47
N SER A 210 14.38 5.14 -10.38
CA SER A 210 13.87 6.01 -9.31
C SER A 210 14.95 6.38 -8.31
N ILE A 211 14.67 7.41 -7.52
CA ILE A 211 15.46 7.78 -6.35
C ILE A 211 14.60 7.60 -5.10
N GLN A 212 15.07 6.80 -4.14
CA GLN A 212 14.55 6.80 -2.78
C GLN A 212 15.47 7.65 -1.91
N PHE A 213 14.94 8.73 -1.33
CA PHE A 213 15.72 9.67 -0.54
C PHE A 213 15.25 9.69 0.92
N GLY A 214 16.20 9.46 1.84
CA GLY A 214 15.91 9.11 3.22
C GLY A 214 15.44 7.65 3.35
N PHE A 215 15.56 7.10 4.56
CA PHE A 215 15.05 5.77 4.89
C PHE A 215 13.52 5.79 4.95
N PRO A 216 12.80 5.10 4.06
CA PRO A 216 11.35 5.10 4.10
C PRO A 216 10.82 3.94 4.95
N TYR A 217 9.51 3.93 5.11
CA TYR A 217 8.77 2.70 5.30
C TYR A 217 9.17 1.66 4.24
N VAL A 218 9.57 0.47 4.71
CA VAL A 218 10.31 -0.53 3.91
C VAL A 218 9.63 -0.89 2.58
N ASP A 219 8.30 -1.01 2.54
CA ASP A 219 7.60 -1.41 1.31
C ASP A 219 7.64 -0.32 0.24
N ASN A 220 7.83 0.96 0.58
CA ASN A 220 7.96 2.04 -0.41
C ASN A 220 9.24 1.86 -1.25
N LEU A 221 10.34 1.48 -0.59
CA LEU A 221 11.57 1.07 -1.30
C LEU A 221 11.35 -0.22 -2.11
N LYS A 222 10.55 -1.17 -1.60
CA LYS A 222 10.26 -2.42 -2.32
C LYS A 222 9.37 -2.22 -3.54
N VAL A 223 8.48 -1.24 -3.58
CA VAL A 223 7.78 -0.83 -4.81
C VAL A 223 8.81 -0.45 -5.88
N GLN A 224 9.77 0.39 -5.53
CA GLN A 224 10.80 0.87 -6.46
C GLN A 224 11.78 -0.21 -6.90
N GLN A 225 12.14 -1.16 -6.03
CA GLN A 225 13.05 -2.26 -6.36
C GLN A 225 12.35 -3.39 -7.09
N ARG A 226 11.24 -3.89 -6.54
CA ARG A 226 10.59 -5.11 -7.01
C ARG A 226 9.51 -4.87 -8.04
N LEU A 227 8.80 -3.74 -8.01
CA LEU A 227 7.75 -3.46 -9.00
C LEU A 227 8.28 -2.68 -10.21
N ALA A 228 9.58 -2.41 -10.25
CA ALA A 228 10.25 -1.83 -11.40
C ALA A 228 10.18 -2.71 -12.65
N ARG A 229 10.05 -2.02 -13.79
CA ARG A 229 10.17 -2.61 -15.14
C ARG A 229 11.60 -2.56 -15.68
N VAL A 230 12.43 -1.64 -15.17
CA VAL A 230 13.85 -1.53 -15.50
C VAL A 230 14.60 -2.80 -15.09
N ARG A 231 15.55 -3.24 -15.93
CA ARG A 231 16.43 -4.37 -15.66
C ARG A 231 17.90 -4.02 -15.98
N PRO A 232 18.86 -4.54 -15.20
CA PRO A 232 18.68 -5.43 -14.05
C PRO A 232 18.15 -4.66 -12.81
N VAL A 233 17.57 -5.37 -11.84
CA VAL A 233 16.79 -4.77 -10.72
C VAL A 233 17.64 -3.82 -9.86
N GLU A 234 18.94 -4.04 -9.79
CA GLU A 234 19.89 -3.21 -9.07
C GLU A 234 19.99 -1.79 -9.66
N ARG A 235 19.61 -1.62 -10.93
CA ARG A 235 19.54 -0.32 -11.59
C ARG A 235 18.19 0.37 -11.43
N ALA A 236 17.19 -0.29 -10.85
CA ALA A 236 15.85 0.26 -10.78
C ALA A 236 15.72 1.44 -9.82
N CYS A 237 16.53 1.48 -8.76
CA CYS A 237 16.43 2.46 -7.69
C CYS A 237 17.81 2.82 -7.12
N SER A 238 18.14 4.11 -7.08
CA SER A 238 19.25 4.61 -6.26
C SER A 238 18.71 4.97 -4.87
N PHE A 239 19.35 4.45 -3.81
CA PHE A 239 18.88 4.61 -2.44
C PHE A 239 19.84 5.46 -1.60
N PHE A 240 19.34 6.56 -1.04
CA PHE A 240 20.06 7.50 -0.19
C PHE A 240 19.54 7.45 1.25
N PRO A 241 19.91 6.44 2.06
CA PRO A 241 19.27 6.15 3.35
C PRO A 241 19.43 7.27 4.40
N ARG A 242 20.52 8.05 4.32
CA ARG A 242 20.81 9.09 5.33
C ARG A 242 20.03 10.38 5.10
N GLY A 243 19.65 10.67 3.86
CA GLY A 243 18.87 11.87 3.51
C GLY A 243 19.57 13.21 3.80
N THR A 244 20.90 13.26 3.69
CA THR A 244 21.71 14.45 4.03
C THR A 244 21.84 15.44 2.87
N ASN A 245 22.30 16.67 3.14
CA ASN A 245 22.59 17.64 2.07
C ASN A 245 23.64 17.15 1.06
N SER A 246 24.62 16.34 1.51
CA SER A 246 25.61 15.71 0.62
C SER A 246 24.95 14.67 -0.30
N ASP A 247 23.95 13.95 0.21
CA ASP A 247 23.17 13.03 -0.62
C ASP A 247 22.35 13.81 -1.67
N ILE A 248 21.86 15.03 -1.37
CA ILE A 248 21.21 15.91 -2.38
C ILE A 248 22.20 16.27 -3.50
N ASP A 249 23.45 16.57 -3.15
CA ASP A 249 24.49 16.88 -4.15
C ASP A 249 24.78 15.66 -5.06
N GLU A 250 24.70 14.45 -4.52
CA GLU A 250 24.82 13.22 -5.31
C GLU A 250 23.61 12.98 -6.22
N VAL A 251 22.38 13.23 -5.75
CA VAL A 251 21.19 13.21 -6.61
C VAL A 251 21.34 14.21 -7.76
N ALA A 252 21.91 15.40 -7.50
CA ALA A 252 22.16 16.39 -8.53
C ALA A 252 23.17 15.91 -9.58
N ARG A 253 24.25 15.22 -9.16
CA ARG A 253 25.20 14.59 -10.09
C ARG A 253 24.54 13.52 -10.95
N LEU A 254 23.68 12.68 -10.36
CA LEU A 254 22.94 11.67 -11.11
C LEU A 254 22.01 12.32 -12.14
N ALA A 255 21.20 13.29 -11.73
CA ALA A 255 20.25 13.99 -12.59
C ALA A 255 20.92 14.72 -13.77
N ALA A 256 22.16 15.20 -13.58
CA ALA A 256 22.94 15.80 -14.66
C ALA A 256 23.47 14.78 -15.69
N SER A 257 23.53 13.50 -15.32
CA SER A 257 24.12 12.42 -16.15
C SER A 257 23.10 11.49 -16.80
N GLU A 258 21.89 11.38 -16.23
CA GLU A 258 20.86 10.47 -16.71
C GLU A 258 19.45 10.99 -16.40
N SER A 259 18.47 10.54 -17.19
CA SER A 259 17.06 10.78 -16.91
C SER A 259 16.60 9.94 -15.71
N LEU A 260 15.91 10.58 -14.77
CA LEU A 260 15.39 9.95 -13.55
C LEU A 260 13.88 9.77 -13.63
N LEU A 261 13.39 8.62 -13.16
CA LEU A 261 11.96 8.29 -13.11
C LEU A 261 11.20 9.31 -12.26
N GLY A 262 11.78 9.61 -11.10
CA GLY A 262 11.24 10.48 -10.07
C GLY A 262 11.91 10.25 -8.72
N LEU A 263 11.65 11.17 -7.80
CA LEU A 263 12.18 11.20 -6.45
C LEU A 263 11.09 10.87 -5.44
N PHE A 264 11.36 9.92 -4.54
CA PHE A 264 10.44 9.49 -3.49
C PHE A 264 11.05 9.84 -2.13
N VAL A 265 10.28 10.55 -1.32
CA VAL A 265 10.67 10.98 0.04
C VAL A 265 9.54 10.63 0.99
N GLU A 266 9.87 10.23 2.22
CA GLU A 266 8.91 10.20 3.33
C GLU A 266 9.22 11.34 4.29
N LEU A 267 8.21 12.12 4.68
CA LEU A 267 8.38 13.32 5.50
C LEU A 267 7.29 13.45 6.58
N PRO A 268 7.66 13.45 7.87
CA PRO A 268 8.93 12.95 8.41
C PRO A 268 9.14 11.45 8.12
N GLY A 269 10.38 11.00 8.02
CA GLY A 269 10.67 9.58 7.76
C GLY A 269 10.37 8.67 8.96
N ASN A 270 9.76 7.51 8.73
CA ASN A 270 9.56 6.47 9.74
C ASN A 270 10.77 5.51 9.83
N PRO A 271 11.32 5.18 11.03
CA PRO A 271 10.89 5.59 12.37
C PRO A 271 11.66 6.78 12.97
N LEU A 272 12.70 7.27 12.29
CA LEU A 272 13.67 8.21 12.86
C LEU A 272 13.27 9.69 12.78
N LEU A 273 12.12 9.99 12.19
CA LEU A 273 11.55 11.34 11.98
C LEU A 273 12.49 12.29 11.22
N GLY A 274 13.38 11.73 10.40
CA GLY A 274 14.28 12.50 9.55
C GLY A 274 13.51 13.39 8.60
N SER A 275 13.94 14.64 8.47
CA SER A 275 13.28 15.65 7.63
C SER A 275 14.30 16.27 6.68
N PRO A 276 14.43 15.77 5.44
CA PRO A 276 15.41 16.29 4.49
C PRO A 276 15.05 17.72 4.04
N ASN A 277 16.01 18.42 3.45
CA ASN A 277 15.78 19.75 2.87
C ASN A 277 14.93 19.63 1.58
N VAL A 278 13.62 19.53 1.76
CA VAL A 278 12.66 19.34 0.65
C VAL A 278 12.59 20.54 -0.29
N ALA A 279 12.89 21.75 0.17
CA ALA A 279 12.98 22.91 -0.72
C ALA A 279 14.10 22.74 -1.75
N ARG A 280 15.27 22.24 -1.32
CA ARG A 280 16.41 21.98 -2.19
C ARG A 280 16.16 20.78 -3.12
N LEU A 281 15.46 19.75 -2.65
CA LEU A 281 15.03 18.63 -3.48
C LEU A 281 14.01 19.06 -4.54
N SER A 282 13.03 19.89 -4.17
CA SER A 282 12.02 20.44 -5.08
C SER A 282 12.67 21.26 -6.20
N GLU A 283 13.58 22.16 -5.83
CA GLU A 283 14.32 22.99 -6.79
C GLU A 283 15.16 22.12 -7.74
N LEU A 284 15.77 21.05 -7.23
CA LEU A 284 16.51 20.09 -8.03
C LEU A 284 15.60 19.32 -9.02
N SER A 285 14.43 18.87 -8.55
CA SER A 285 13.41 18.17 -9.33
C SER A 285 12.95 19.01 -10.51
N LEU A 286 12.60 20.27 -10.25
CA LEU A 286 12.15 21.23 -11.25
C LEU A 286 13.24 21.55 -12.28
N ARG A 287 14.47 21.77 -11.85
CA ARG A 287 15.60 22.12 -12.74
C ARG A 287 16.00 20.99 -13.68
N ASN A 288 15.81 19.74 -13.28
CA ASN A 288 16.23 18.56 -14.05
C ASN A 288 15.07 17.77 -14.65
N ASP A 289 13.85 18.30 -14.58
CA ASP A 289 12.63 17.70 -15.13
C ASP A 289 12.46 16.21 -14.71
N PHE A 290 12.21 15.98 -13.43
CA PHE A 290 11.69 14.72 -12.94
C PHE A 290 10.67 14.98 -11.81
N PRO A 291 9.63 14.14 -11.63
CA PRO A 291 8.61 14.36 -10.63
C PRO A 291 9.09 13.93 -9.25
N MET A 292 8.57 14.62 -8.23
CA MET A 292 8.75 14.29 -6.82
C MET A 292 7.44 13.79 -6.22
N LEU A 293 7.54 12.76 -5.39
CA LEU A 293 6.49 12.30 -4.50
C LEU A 293 6.96 12.42 -3.05
N ILE A 294 6.14 13.06 -2.22
CA ILE A 294 6.28 13.05 -0.76
C ILE A 294 5.20 12.15 -0.16
N ASP A 295 5.62 11.11 0.56
CA ASP A 295 4.77 10.40 1.51
C ASP A 295 4.73 11.21 2.81
N ASP A 296 3.62 11.90 3.05
CA ASP A 296 3.41 12.78 4.22
C ASP A 296 2.66 12.06 5.35
N THR A 297 2.57 10.72 5.30
CA THR A 297 1.76 9.94 6.24
C THR A 297 1.98 10.34 7.69
N LEU A 298 3.24 10.50 8.15
CA LEU A 298 3.55 10.88 9.53
C LEU A 298 3.27 12.35 9.87
N ALA A 299 3.29 13.24 8.90
CA ALA A 299 2.78 14.60 9.09
C ALA A 299 1.25 14.64 9.13
N ALA A 300 0.60 13.61 8.58
CA ALA A 300 -0.79 13.64 8.16
C ALA A 300 -1.05 14.81 7.19
N CYS A 301 -2.26 14.90 6.66
CA CYS A 301 -2.65 15.95 5.73
C CYS A 301 -2.91 17.34 6.38
N VAL A 302 -2.51 17.52 7.65
CA VAL A 302 -2.91 18.70 8.46
C VAL A 302 -1.77 19.40 9.19
N ASN A 303 -0.68 18.70 9.52
CA ASN A 303 0.40 19.32 10.29
C ASN A 303 1.50 19.92 9.42
N LEU A 304 1.62 19.47 8.17
CA LEU A 304 2.60 19.98 7.21
C LEU A 304 1.99 20.00 5.81
N ASP A 305 1.89 21.19 5.23
CA ASP A 305 1.54 21.33 3.82
C ASP A 305 2.77 21.08 2.96
N THR A 306 2.83 19.89 2.36
CA THR A 306 3.96 19.46 1.52
C THR A 306 3.71 19.70 0.03
N LEU A 307 2.47 20.01 -0.36
CA LEU A 307 2.06 20.15 -1.75
C LEU A 307 2.80 21.28 -2.50
N PRO A 308 3.13 22.44 -1.88
CA PRO A 308 3.87 23.51 -2.56
C PRO A 308 5.27 23.14 -3.04
N VAL A 309 5.86 22.03 -2.55
CA VAL A 309 7.24 21.63 -2.84
C VAL A 309 7.35 20.29 -3.58
N THR A 310 6.23 19.70 -4.02
CA THR A 310 6.23 18.38 -4.68
C THR A 310 5.15 18.29 -5.74
N ASP A 311 5.31 17.37 -6.70
CA ASP A 311 4.30 17.13 -7.75
C ASP A 311 3.16 16.23 -7.25
N VAL A 312 3.48 15.31 -6.34
CA VAL A 312 2.51 14.35 -5.77
C VAL A 312 2.72 14.24 -4.27
N VAL A 313 1.61 14.22 -3.53
CA VAL A 313 1.56 13.89 -2.09
C VAL A 313 0.80 12.58 -1.92
N ALA A 314 1.33 11.68 -1.09
CA ALA A 314 0.65 10.45 -0.70
C ALA A 314 0.50 10.39 0.82
N THR A 315 -0.75 10.27 1.30
CA THR A 315 -1.06 10.11 2.72
C THR A 315 -1.74 8.77 2.96
N SER A 316 -1.22 7.94 3.87
CA SER A 316 -1.90 6.72 4.30
C SER A 316 -2.97 7.01 5.35
N LEU A 317 -4.22 7.17 4.90
CA LEU A 317 -5.41 7.36 5.76
C LEU A 317 -5.74 6.15 6.66
N THR A 318 -4.95 5.08 6.61
CA THR A 318 -5.06 3.94 7.52
C THR A 318 -4.42 4.22 8.89
N LYS A 319 -3.58 5.25 9.00
CA LYS A 319 -2.77 5.52 10.19
C LYS A 319 -3.43 6.48 11.18
N TYR A 320 -3.84 7.64 10.70
CA TYR A 320 -4.39 8.75 11.49
C TYR A 320 -5.83 9.04 11.06
#